data_AF-A0A9W8LYG8-F1
#
_entry.id   AF-A0A9W8LYG8-F1
#
_cell.length_a   1.000
_cell.length_b   1.000
_cell.length_c   1.000
_cell.angle_alpha   90.00
_cell.angle_beta   90.00
_cell.angle_gamma   90.00
#
_symmetry.space_group_name_H-M   'P 1'
#
loop_
_entity.id
_entity.type
_entity.pdbx_description
1 polymer ?
#
loop_
_entity_poly.entity_id
_entity_poly.type
_entity_poly.pdbx_seq_one_letter_code
_entity_poly.pdbx_strand_id
1 'polypeptide(L)'
;GYGKLLIEFSYLLSKKEGVPGSPEKPLSDFGLLSYRSYWRRAIYEIILHMSLKDIGAISIDAISKKTGMTIDDIISTMQTDGLLQRRSGVSNYALVVDLKRIESYVEKAREKNPRRIDPSKLRWAPFLTKGTTTSMAAAAAAPIVEQKDDEVSAGELSV
;
A
#
# COMPACT_ATOMS: atom_id res chain seq x y z
N GLY A 1 18.73 2.59 -7.28
CA GLY A 1 19.36 2.17 -6.00
C GLY A 1 18.33 1.51 -5.09
N TYR A 2 18.73 0.98 -3.93
CA TYR A 2 17.84 0.23 -3.04
C TYR A 2 16.91 1.08 -2.17
N GLY A 3 17.18 2.38 -1.98
CA GLY A 3 16.38 3.25 -1.10
C GLY A 3 14.89 3.27 -1.44
N LYS A 4 14.53 3.38 -2.74
CA LYS A 4 13.12 3.31 -3.16
C LYS A 4 12.48 1.94 -2.94
N LEU A 5 13.28 0.88 -3.03
CA LEU A 5 12.81 -0.49 -2.76
C LEU A 5 12.46 -0.63 -1.27
N LEU A 6 13.32 -0.12 -0.37
CA LEU A 6 13.06 -0.14 1.07
C LEU A 6 11.82 0.68 1.45
N ILE A 7 11.61 1.83 0.80
CA ILE A 7 10.38 2.62 0.97
C ILE A 7 9.16 1.84 0.46
N GLU A 8 9.24 1.20 -0.71
CA GLU A 8 8.13 0.40 -1.23
C GLU A 8 7.82 -0.80 -0.30
N PHE A 9 8.84 -1.36 0.33
CA PHE A 9 8.70 -2.45 1.30
C PHE A 9 7.98 -2.00 2.56
N SER A 10 8.35 -0.85 3.14
CA SER A 10 7.71 -0.34 4.36
C SER A 10 6.22 -0.09 4.15
N TYR A 11 5.84 0.55 3.04
CA TYR A 11 4.42 0.76 2.71
C TYR A 11 3.69 -0.55 2.38
N LEU A 12 4.38 -1.56 1.87
CA LEU A 12 3.78 -2.88 1.66
C LEU A 12 3.40 -3.54 3.00
N LEU A 13 4.21 -3.37 4.04
CA LEU A 13 3.88 -3.82 5.39
C LEU A 13 2.70 -3.05 5.95
N SER A 14 2.70 -1.71 5.87
CA SER A 14 1.57 -0.87 6.29
C SER A 14 0.24 -1.28 5.65
N LYS A 15 0.26 -1.59 4.35
CA LYS A 15 -0.93 -2.12 3.64
C LYS A 15 -1.38 -3.48 4.16
N LYS A 16 -0.44 -4.35 4.53
CA LYS A 16 -0.74 -5.68 5.06
C LYS A 16 -1.26 -5.64 6.50
N GLU A 17 -0.84 -4.64 7.27
CA GLU A 17 -1.32 -4.33 8.61
C GLU A 17 -2.67 -3.60 8.61
N GLY A 18 -3.02 -2.94 7.51
CA GLY A 18 -4.18 -2.06 7.43
C GLY A 18 -4.00 -0.74 8.20
N VAL A 19 -2.78 -0.45 8.66
CA VAL A 19 -2.44 0.76 9.40
C VAL A 19 -1.64 1.69 8.48
N PRO A 20 -2.15 2.89 8.14
CA PRO A 20 -1.41 3.82 7.30
C PRO A 20 -0.15 4.31 8.03
N GLY A 21 0.96 4.32 7.30
CA GLY A 21 2.27 4.72 7.83
C GLY A 21 2.76 6.05 7.25
N SER A 22 3.60 6.73 8.01
CA SER A 22 4.42 7.87 7.59
C SER A 22 5.86 7.60 8.01
N PRO A 23 6.88 8.09 7.27
CA PRO A 23 8.25 8.07 7.75
C PRO A 23 8.40 8.78 9.11
N GLU A 24 9.31 8.28 9.94
CA GLU A 24 9.75 8.96 11.16
C GLU A 24 10.50 10.25 10.80
N LYS A 25 10.30 11.28 11.63
CA LYS A 25 10.85 12.63 11.43
C LYS A 25 11.93 12.90 12.49
N PRO A 26 13.03 13.60 12.17
CA PRO A 26 13.34 14.27 10.91
C PRO A 26 13.91 13.33 9.84
N LEU A 27 13.52 13.56 8.59
CA LEU A 27 14.10 12.89 7.42
C LEU A 27 15.38 13.59 6.98
N SER A 28 16.33 12.84 6.44
CA SER A 28 17.45 13.42 5.70
C SER A 28 16.99 14.05 4.38
N ASP A 29 17.72 15.02 3.84
CA ASP A 29 17.36 15.70 2.57
C ASP A 29 17.16 14.69 1.42
N PHE A 30 18.07 13.72 1.30
CA PHE A 30 17.96 12.63 0.32
C PHE A 30 16.80 11.67 0.62
N GLY A 31 16.51 11.44 1.91
CA GLY A 31 15.35 10.67 2.34
C GLY A 31 14.06 11.34 1.90
N LEU A 32 13.90 12.63 2.21
CA LEU A 32 12.72 13.41 1.86
C LEU A 32 12.48 13.44 0.33
N LEU A 33 13.52 13.63 -0.47
CA LEU A 33 13.43 13.56 -1.94
C LEU A 33 12.98 12.17 -2.41
N SER A 34 13.47 11.11 -1.77
CA SER A 34 13.11 9.73 -2.10
C SER A 34 11.66 9.42 -1.75
N TYR A 35 11.18 9.85 -0.58
CA TYR A 35 9.78 9.72 -0.17
C TYR A 35 8.84 10.53 -1.06
N ARG A 36 9.14 11.80 -1.34
CA ARG A 36 8.35 12.64 -2.26
C ARG A 36 8.24 12.03 -3.65
N SER A 37 9.35 11.49 -4.18
CA SER A 37 9.33 10.79 -5.47
C SER A 37 8.50 9.51 -5.42
N TYR A 38 8.52 8.78 -4.31
CA TYR A 38 7.71 7.58 -4.12
C TYR A 38 6.21 7.92 -4.03
N TRP A 39 5.83 8.87 -3.17
CA TRP A 39 4.45 9.32 -2.95
C TRP A 39 3.80 9.81 -4.24
N ARG A 40 4.50 10.69 -4.99
CA ARG A 40 4.01 11.16 -6.29
C ARG A 40 3.73 9.99 -7.23
N ARG A 41 4.68 9.06 -7.38
CA ARG A 41 4.51 7.88 -8.23
C ARG A 41 3.35 7.00 -7.77
N ALA A 42 3.22 6.75 -6.47
CA ALA A 42 2.16 5.91 -5.92
C ALA A 42 0.77 6.51 -6.21
N ILE A 43 0.58 7.81 -5.97
CA ILE A 43 -0.67 8.52 -6.27
C ILE A 43 -0.97 8.48 -7.77
N TYR A 44 0.04 8.71 -8.61
CA TYR A 44 -0.11 8.66 -10.07
C TYR A 44 -0.50 7.27 -10.58
N GLU A 45 0.13 6.21 -10.08
CA GLU A 45 -0.24 4.83 -10.41
C GLU A 45 -1.71 4.58 -10.05
N ILE A 46 -2.17 5.03 -8.88
CA ILE A 46 -3.58 4.90 -8.46
C ILE A 46 -4.54 5.67 -9.39
N ILE A 47 -4.18 6.88 -9.82
CA ILE A 47 -4.98 7.68 -10.76
C ILE A 47 -5.07 6.99 -12.13
N LEU A 48 -3.96 6.47 -12.66
CA LEU A 48 -3.93 5.78 -13.95
C LEU A 48 -4.71 4.46 -13.94
N HIS A 49 -4.75 3.77 -12.80
CA HIS A 49 -5.53 2.54 -12.64
C HIS A 49 -7.04 2.79 -12.47
N MET A 50 -7.48 4.03 -12.27
CA MET A 50 -8.90 4.36 -12.17
C MET A 50 -9.49 4.74 -13.54
N SER A 51 -10.75 4.38 -13.74
CA SER A 51 -11.50 4.79 -14.94
C SER A 51 -11.70 6.30 -14.94
N LEU A 52 -11.68 6.92 -16.11
CA LEU A 52 -11.91 8.35 -16.31
C LEU A 52 -13.18 8.87 -15.62
N LYS A 53 -14.22 8.03 -15.55
CA LYS A 53 -15.49 8.35 -14.91
C LYS A 53 -15.39 8.44 -13.38
N ASP A 54 -14.49 7.68 -12.79
CA ASP A 54 -14.32 7.56 -11.34
C ASP A 54 -13.30 8.56 -10.79
N ILE A 55 -12.49 9.18 -11.66
CA ILE A 55 -11.48 10.19 -11.25
C ILE A 55 -12.13 11.34 -10.48
N GLY A 56 -13.33 11.79 -10.90
CA GLY A 56 -14.07 12.85 -10.24
C GLY A 56 -14.62 12.47 -8.85
N ALA A 57 -14.69 11.17 -8.53
CA ALA A 57 -15.20 10.64 -7.27
C ALA A 57 -14.09 10.08 -6.37
N ILE A 58 -12.82 10.36 -6.67
CA ILE A 58 -11.70 9.87 -5.88
C ILE A 58 -11.77 10.39 -4.45
N SER A 59 -11.95 9.47 -3.51
CA SER A 59 -11.80 9.73 -2.08
C SER A 59 -10.34 9.61 -1.65
N ILE A 60 -9.87 10.57 -0.86
CA ILE A 60 -8.52 10.55 -0.26
C ILE A 60 -8.35 9.32 0.65
N ASP A 61 -9.41 8.91 1.35
CA ASP A 61 -9.42 7.69 2.17
C ASP A 61 -9.19 6.42 1.32
N ALA A 62 -9.78 6.37 0.12
CA ALA A 62 -9.56 5.27 -0.81
C ALA A 62 -8.11 5.23 -1.31
N ILE A 63 -7.48 6.39 -1.53
CA ILE A 63 -6.04 6.45 -1.86
C ILE A 63 -5.22 5.93 -0.68
N SER A 64 -5.50 6.39 0.54
CA SER A 64 -4.79 5.97 1.75
C SER A 64 -4.82 4.46 1.94
N LYS A 65 -6.00 3.83 1.80
CA LYS A 65 -6.14 2.37 1.88
C LYS A 65 -5.37 1.63 0.80
N LYS A 66 -5.32 2.16 -0.43
CA LYS A 66 -4.59 1.52 -1.54
C LYS A 66 -3.08 1.70 -1.46
N THR A 67 -2.59 2.83 -0.96
CA THR A 67 -1.16 3.15 -0.91
C THR A 67 -0.51 2.80 0.43
N GLY A 68 -1.27 2.73 1.52
CA GLY A 68 -0.77 2.61 2.88
C GLY A 68 -0.19 3.92 3.44
N MET A 69 -0.40 5.04 2.75
CA MET A 69 0.09 6.36 3.17
C MET A 69 -0.90 7.06 4.10
N THR A 70 -0.41 7.93 4.97
CA THR A 70 -1.26 8.84 5.74
C THR A 70 -2.01 9.82 4.84
N ILE A 71 -3.16 10.31 5.30
CA ILE A 71 -3.96 11.31 4.60
C ILE A 71 -3.16 12.61 4.42
N ASP A 72 -2.39 13.01 5.43
CA ASP A 72 -1.57 14.23 5.40
C ASP A 72 -0.50 14.17 4.32
N ASP A 73 0.20 13.04 4.17
CA ASP A 73 1.20 12.86 3.12
C ASP A 73 0.57 12.87 1.72
N ILE A 74 -0.66 12.34 1.58
CA ILE A 74 -1.40 12.38 0.32
C ILE A 74 -1.79 13.82 -0.03
N ILE A 75 -2.43 14.53 0.91
CA ILE A 75 -2.88 15.91 0.71
C ILE A 75 -1.68 16.81 0.36
N SER A 76 -0.61 16.75 1.15
CA SER A 76 0.58 17.57 0.93
C SER A 76 1.24 17.27 -0.40
N THR A 77 1.30 16.00 -0.82
CA THR A 77 1.84 15.61 -2.12
C THR A 77 0.96 16.11 -3.26
N MET A 78 -0.36 15.93 -3.19
CA MET A 78 -1.29 16.37 -4.22
C MET A 78 -1.33 17.89 -4.38
N GLN A 79 -1.22 18.64 -3.28
CA GLN A 79 -1.12 20.10 -3.31
C GLN A 79 0.19 20.57 -3.92
N THR A 80 1.33 20.01 -3.49
CA THR A 80 2.66 20.34 -4.01
C THR A 80 2.77 20.07 -5.51
N ASP A 81 2.08 19.04 -5.97
CA ASP A 81 2.12 18.62 -7.36
C ASP A 81 1.10 19.33 -8.26
N GLY A 82 0.23 20.15 -7.67
CA GLY A 82 -0.81 20.92 -8.36
C GLY A 82 -2.05 20.10 -8.73
N LEU A 83 -2.18 18.87 -8.22
CA LEU A 83 -3.36 18.02 -8.41
C LEU A 83 -4.55 18.51 -7.59
N LEU A 84 -4.31 18.99 -6.36
CA LEU A 84 -5.35 19.49 -5.48
C LEU A 84 -5.26 21.01 -5.40
N GLN A 85 -6.19 21.71 -6.05
CA GLN A 85 -6.22 23.16 -6.09
C GLN A 85 -7.46 23.68 -5.35
N ARG A 86 -7.25 24.70 -4.50
CA ARG A 86 -8.35 25.38 -3.83
C ARG A 86 -9.05 26.27 -4.86
N ARG A 87 -10.35 26.08 -5.05
CA ARG A 87 -11.13 26.95 -5.94
C ARG A 87 -11.36 28.30 -5.23
N SER A 88 -10.88 29.39 -5.80
CA SER A 88 -11.08 30.74 -5.24
C SER A 88 -12.58 31.01 -5.04
N GLY A 89 -12.95 31.41 -3.82
CA GLY A 89 -14.32 31.77 -3.45
C GLY A 89 -15.21 30.62 -2.93
N VAL A 90 -14.75 29.36 -2.95
CA VAL A 90 -15.49 28.22 -2.37
C VAL A 90 -14.58 27.43 -1.43
N SER A 91 -15.13 26.88 -0.34
CA SER A 91 -14.41 26.02 0.60
C SER A 91 -14.01 24.64 0.01
N ASN A 92 -14.39 24.35 -1.23
CA ASN A 92 -14.15 23.07 -1.88
C ASN A 92 -12.83 23.05 -2.65
N TYR A 93 -12.15 21.90 -2.62
CA TYR A 93 -10.98 21.62 -3.44
C TYR A 93 -11.41 21.02 -4.78
N ALA A 94 -10.70 21.37 -5.85
CA ALA A 94 -10.86 20.78 -7.17
C ALA A 94 -9.67 19.87 -7.49
N LEU A 95 -9.97 18.69 -8.02
CA LEU A 95 -8.97 17.76 -8.54
C LEU A 95 -8.66 18.13 -10.00
N VAL A 96 -7.42 18.51 -10.28
CA VAL A 96 -6.93 18.85 -11.61
C VAL A 96 -5.94 17.78 -12.05
N VAL A 97 -6.32 16.99 -13.05
CA VAL A 97 -5.56 15.81 -13.49
C VAL A 97 -5.24 15.94 -14.97
N ASP A 98 -3.95 15.96 -15.28
CA ASP A 98 -3.44 15.80 -16.64
C ASP A 98 -2.89 14.38 -16.81
N LEU A 99 -3.68 13.53 -17.47
CA LEU A 99 -3.36 12.12 -17.62
C LEU A 99 -2.11 11.87 -18.45
N LYS A 100 -1.85 12.68 -19.48
CA LYS A 100 -0.66 12.52 -20.33
C LYS A 100 0.62 12.82 -19.55
N ARG A 101 0.57 13.87 -18.73
CA ARG A 101 1.68 14.20 -17.83
C ARG A 101 1.92 13.09 -16.79
N ILE A 102 0.85 12.55 -16.22
CA ILE A 102 0.93 11.48 -15.22
C ILE A 102 1.51 10.20 -15.84
N GLU A 103 1.00 9.78 -17.00
CA GLU A 103 1.44 8.59 -17.73
C GLU A 103 2.94 8.67 -18.06
N SER A 104 3.36 9.75 -18.71
CA SER A 104 4.77 9.96 -19.06
C SER A 104 5.71 10.03 -17.84
N TYR A 105 5.23 10.54 -16.69
CA TYR A 105 6.00 10.51 -15.45
C TYR A 105 6.17 9.08 -14.92
N VAL A 106 5.10 8.30 -14.90
CA VAL A 106 5.13 6.91 -14.40
C VAL A 106 6.01 6.04 -15.28
N GLU A 107 5.97 6.19 -16.60
CA GLU A 107 6.85 5.48 -17.53
C GLU A 107 8.33 5.79 -17.26
N LYS A 108 8.71 7.07 -17.22
CA LYS A 108 10.08 7.49 -16.90
C LYS A 108 10.53 7.00 -15.52
N ALA A 109 9.61 6.97 -14.54
CA ALA A 109 9.91 6.47 -13.21
C ALA A 109 10.18 4.95 -13.20
N ARG A 110 9.45 4.18 -14.03
CA ARG A 110 9.63 2.73 -14.24
C ARG A 110 10.96 2.44 -14.94
N GLU A 111 11.32 3.18 -15.97
CA GLU A 111 12.62 3.06 -16.66
C GLU A 111 13.78 3.32 -15.70
N LYS A 112 13.68 4.38 -14.87
CA LYS A 112 14.73 4.73 -13.92
C LYS A 112 14.88 3.74 -12.76
N ASN A 113 13.80 3.04 -12.39
CA ASN A 113 13.82 2.04 -11.31
C ASN A 113 12.98 0.81 -11.71
N PRO A 114 13.54 -0.13 -12.47
CA PRO A 114 12.80 -1.29 -12.95
C PRO A 114 12.52 -2.32 -11.84
N ARG A 115 13.27 -2.24 -10.72
CA ARG A 115 13.12 -3.18 -9.61
C ARG A 115 11.88 -2.82 -8.78
N ARG A 116 10.92 -3.73 -8.72
CA ARG A 116 9.68 -3.63 -7.93
C ARG A 116 9.60 -4.76 -6.92
N ILE A 117 8.86 -4.53 -5.84
CA ILE A 117 8.55 -5.59 -4.88
C ILE A 117 7.29 -6.29 -5.35
N ASP A 118 7.35 -7.62 -5.37
CA ASP A 118 6.21 -8.47 -5.63
C ASP A 118 5.43 -8.71 -4.32
N PRO A 119 4.19 -8.20 -4.19
CA PRO A 119 3.37 -8.40 -2.99
C PRO A 119 3.12 -9.88 -2.66
N SER A 120 3.04 -10.74 -3.68
CA SER A 120 2.72 -12.17 -3.52
C SER A 120 3.81 -12.95 -2.79
N LYS A 121 5.05 -12.46 -2.83
CA LYS A 121 6.21 -13.06 -2.18
C LYS A 121 6.42 -12.59 -0.75
N LEU A 122 5.63 -11.63 -0.28
CA LEU A 122 5.73 -11.12 1.09
C LEU A 122 5.14 -12.12 2.09
N ARG A 123 6.01 -12.88 2.75
CA ARG A 123 5.69 -13.67 3.94
C ARG A 123 5.91 -12.80 5.17
N TRP A 124 4.81 -12.36 5.78
CA TRP A 124 4.83 -11.46 6.92
C TRP A 124 3.54 -11.68 7.72
N ALA A 125 3.66 -11.77 9.04
CA ALA A 125 2.56 -11.85 9.98
C ALA A 125 2.83 -10.86 11.11
N PRO A 126 1.82 -10.13 11.60
CA PRO A 126 2.01 -9.23 12.73
C PRO A 126 2.44 -10.01 13.96
N PHE A 127 3.44 -9.50 14.68
CA PHE A 127 3.76 -10.02 16.00
C PHE A 127 2.62 -9.63 16.94
N LEU A 128 1.79 -10.60 17.32
CA LEU A 128 0.87 -10.46 18.45
C LEU A 128 1.71 -10.36 19.71
N THR A 129 1.95 -9.15 20.20
CA THR A 129 2.52 -8.96 21.53
C THR A 129 1.52 -9.53 22.53
N LYS A 130 1.91 -10.59 23.26
CA LYS A 130 1.12 -11.16 24.35
C LYS A 130 1.06 -10.12 25.48
N GLY A 131 0.09 -9.22 25.42
CA GLY A 131 -0.06 -8.18 26.44
C GLY A 131 -0.95 -7.00 26.02
N THR A 132 -2.18 -7.28 25.59
CA THR A 132 -3.38 -6.47 25.90
C THR A 132 -4.59 -7.27 25.41
N THR A 133 -5.22 -7.96 26.35
CA THR A 133 -6.56 -8.51 26.17
C THR A 133 -7.54 -7.35 26.07
N THR A 134 -8.00 -7.01 24.86
CA THR A 134 -9.37 -6.54 24.62
C THR A 134 -9.68 -6.70 23.13
N SER A 135 -10.41 -7.77 22.84
CA SER A 135 -11.43 -7.88 21.79
C SER A 135 -11.18 -7.13 20.48
N MET A 136 -10.54 -7.81 19.53
CA MET A 136 -11.06 -7.92 18.16
C MET A 136 -10.69 -9.29 17.60
N ALA A 137 -11.51 -10.28 17.90
CA ALA A 137 -11.62 -11.49 17.13
C ALA A 137 -12.56 -11.21 15.95
N ALA A 138 -12.04 -11.18 14.72
CA ALA A 138 -12.75 -11.60 13.51
C ALA A 138 -11.83 -11.48 12.28
N ALA A 139 -11.75 -12.58 11.52
CA ALA A 139 -11.13 -12.74 10.21
C ALA A 139 -9.58 -12.73 10.22
N ALA A 140 -8.88 -13.80 9.85
CA ALA A 140 -9.17 -14.77 8.82
C ALA A 140 -8.60 -16.15 9.20
N ALA A 141 -9.50 -17.13 9.31
CA ALA A 141 -9.14 -18.54 9.33
C ALA A 141 -8.77 -18.98 7.91
N ALA A 142 -7.62 -19.63 7.75
CA ALA A 142 -7.37 -20.57 6.67
C ALA A 142 -7.11 -21.95 7.31
N PRO A 143 -7.75 -23.03 6.84
CA PRO A 143 -7.67 -24.32 7.50
C PRO A 143 -6.31 -24.96 7.23
N ILE A 144 -5.65 -25.41 8.29
CA ILE A 144 -4.50 -26.31 8.19
C ILE A 144 -5.06 -27.69 7.85
N VAL A 145 -4.71 -28.18 6.66
CA VAL A 145 -4.97 -29.57 6.24
C VAL A 145 -4.02 -30.46 7.05
N GLU A 146 -4.58 -31.26 7.95
CA GLU A 146 -3.88 -32.34 8.64
C GLU A 146 -3.74 -33.54 7.70
N GLN A 147 -2.50 -33.87 7.29
CA GLN A 147 -2.19 -35.14 6.65
C GLN A 147 -2.12 -36.22 7.74
N LYS A 148 -2.90 -37.28 7.55
CA LYS A 148 -2.88 -38.49 8.37
C LYS A 148 -2.38 -39.62 7.48
N ASP A 149 -1.12 -40.00 7.65
CA ASP A 149 -0.56 -41.21 7.05
C ASP A 149 -0.39 -42.27 8.15
N ASP A 150 -1.26 -43.26 8.03
CA ASP A 150 -1.25 -44.68 8.38
C ASP A 150 -0.06 -45.31 9.14
N GLU A 151 -0.38 -46.17 10.12
CA GLU A 151 0.25 -47.50 10.19
C GLU A 151 -0.63 -48.59 10.85
N VAL A 152 -1.15 -49.48 9.99
CA VAL A 152 -1.25 -50.96 10.06
C VAL A 152 -1.87 -51.66 11.28
N SER A 153 -2.97 -52.36 11.04
CA SER A 153 -3.34 -53.58 11.78
C SER A 153 -3.56 -54.73 10.80
N ALA A 154 -2.65 -55.69 10.82
CA ALA A 154 -2.80 -57.01 10.23
C ALA A 154 -3.16 -58.00 11.34
N GLY A 155 -4.13 -58.88 11.08
CA GLY A 155 -4.45 -60.01 11.94
C GLY A 155 -5.88 -60.52 11.77
N GLU A 156 -6.11 -61.31 10.71
CA GLU A 156 -7.18 -62.31 10.73
C GLU A 156 -6.95 -63.31 11.88
N LEU A 157 -8.02 -63.84 12.47
CA LEU A 157 -8.30 -65.29 12.48
C LEU A 157 -9.68 -65.59 13.11
N SER A 158 -10.37 -66.49 12.42
CA SER A 158 -11.58 -67.24 12.76
C SER A 158 -11.56 -67.94 14.12
N VAL A 159 -12.69 -68.00 14.84
CA VAL A 159 -13.71 -69.09 14.87
C VAL A 159 -14.99 -68.50 15.47
#